data_AF-A0A957U771-F1
#
_entry.id   AF-A0A957U771-F1
#
_cell.length_a   1.000
_cell.length_b   1.000
_cell.length_c   1.000
_cell.angle_alpha   90.00
_cell.angle_beta   90.00
_cell.angle_gamma   90.00
#
_symmetry.space_group_name_H-M   'P 1'
#
loop_
_entity.id
_entity.type
_entity.pdbx_description
1 polymer ?
#
loop_
_entity_poly.entity_id
_entity_poly.type
_entity_poly.pdbx_seq_one_letter_code
_entity_poly.pdbx_strand_id
1 'polypeptide(L)' 'MPILLEIIATSADDCTVIERHGGERIELCTALALGGLTPSAGLVAAARAATALPIMMMLRPREGGFCYT' A
#
# COMPACT_ATOMS: atom_id res chain seq x y z
N MET A 1 15.52 14.83 -13.14
CA MET A 1 15.07 13.66 -12.36
C MET A 1 13.71 13.27 -12.89
N PRO A 2 13.48 12.00 -13.27
CA PRO A 2 12.14 11.54 -13.60
C PRO A 2 11.25 11.62 -12.35
N ILE A 3 9.96 11.93 -12.55
CA ILE A 3 8.94 11.90 -11.49
C ILE A 3 8.57 10.44 -11.27
N LEU A 4 8.61 9.99 -10.01
CA LEU A 4 8.16 8.66 -9.63
C LEU A 4 6.66 8.68 -9.28
N LEU A 5 5.87 7.81 -9.92
CA LEU A 5 4.45 7.63 -9.63
C LEU A 5 4.22 6.50 -8.61
N GLU A 6 3.93 6.87 -7.37
CA GLU A 6 3.47 5.96 -6.32
C GLU A 6 1.95 6.02 -6.17
N ILE A 7 1.31 4.86 -6.05
CA ILE A 7 -0.16 4.74 -5.94
C ILE A 7 -0.53 3.85 -4.74
N ILE A 8 -1.57 4.26 -4.01
CA ILE A 8 -2.09 3.50 -2.88
C ILE A 8 -2.84 2.26 -3.38
N ALA A 9 -2.54 1.11 -2.78
CA ALA A 9 -3.31 -0.12 -2.93
C ALA A 9 -3.94 -0.54 -1.60
N THR A 10 -5.15 -1.09 -1.65
CA THR A 10 -5.87 -1.64 -0.49
C THR A 10 -6.21 -3.12 -0.64
N SER A 11 -5.98 -3.67 -1.83
CA SER A 11 -6.18 -5.07 -2.18
C SER A 11 -5.06 -5.58 -3.09
N ALA A 12 -4.94 -6.90 -3.25
CA ALA A 12 -4.02 -7.49 -4.21
C ALA A 12 -4.41 -7.16 -5.67
N ASP A 13 -5.71 -7.02 -5.95
CA ASP A 13 -6.21 -6.65 -7.28
C ASP A 13 -5.79 -5.22 -7.64
N ASP A 14 -5.82 -4.30 -6.68
CA ASP A 14 -5.32 -2.93 -6.86
C ASP A 14 -3.84 -2.96 -7.29
N CYS A 15 -3.01 -3.80 -6.65
CA CYS A 15 -1.60 -3.95 -7.01
C CYS A 15 -1.42 -4.38 -8.48
N THR A 16 -2.17 -5.39 -8.92
CA THR A 16 -2.16 -5.83 -10.31
C THR A 16 -2.63 -4.74 -11.27
N VAL A 17 -3.66 -3.97 -10.90
CA VAL A 17 -4.18 -2.87 -11.73
C VAL A 17 -3.15 -1.75 -11.84
N ILE A 18 -2.50 -1.37 -10.75
CA ILE A 18 -1.47 -0.32 -10.71
C ILE A 18 -0.31 -0.67 -11.64
N GLU A 19 0.21 -1.89 -11.55
CA GLU A 19 1.30 -2.37 -12.42
C GLU A 19 0.91 -2.36 -13.90
N ARG A 20 -0.30 -2.84 -14.23
CA ARG A 20 -0.79 -2.87 -15.62
C ARG A 20 -0.95 -1.48 -16.24
N HIS A 21 -1.15 -0.44 -15.44
CA HIS A 21 -1.42 0.92 -15.92
C HIS A 21 -0.27 1.89 -15.66
N GLY A 22 0.93 1.38 -15.36
CA GLY A 22 2.15 2.18 -15.33
C GLY A 22 2.46 2.87 -14.01
N GLY A 23 1.90 2.39 -12.89
CA GLY A 23 2.42 2.73 -11.58
C GLY A 23 3.83 2.17 -11.38
N GLU A 24 4.67 2.88 -10.62
CA GLU A 24 6.07 2.51 -10.44
C GLU A 24 6.37 2.02 -9.02
N ARG A 25 5.51 2.39 -8.05
CA ARG A 25 5.59 1.93 -6.67
C ARG A 25 4.20 1.87 -6.04
N ILE A 26 4.03 0.97 -5.07
CA ILE A 26 2.77 0.81 -4.35
C ILE A 26 2.95 1.21 -2.89
N GLU A 27 2.05 2.05 -2.38
CA GLU A 27 1.84 2.21 -0.94
C GLU A 27 0.69 1.29 -0.49
N LEU A 28 1.00 0.21 0.23
CA LEU A 28 0.01 -0.76 0.69
C LEU A 28 -0.56 -0.36 2.05
N CYS A 29 -1.86 -0.07 2.08
CA CYS A 29 -2.59 0.37 3.27
C CYS A 29 -3.84 -0.46 3.52
N THR A 30 -4.38 -0.39 4.73
CA THR A 30 -5.79 -0.72 5.03
C THR A 30 -6.53 0.49 5.60
N ALA A 31 -7.84 0.39 5.78
CA ALA A 31 -8.67 1.40 6.44
C ALA A 31 -8.41 2.84 5.93
N LEU A 32 -8.48 3.03 4.60
CA LEU A 32 -8.13 4.30 3.94
C LEU A 32 -8.96 5.49 4.46
N ALA A 33 -10.23 5.25 4.84
CA ALA A 33 -11.09 6.25 5.46
C ALA A 33 -10.53 6.85 6.76
N LEU A 34 -9.60 6.15 7.43
CA LEU A 34 -8.93 6.59 8.65
C LEU A 34 -7.53 7.20 8.38
N GLY A 35 -7.23 7.48 7.11
CA GLY A 35 -5.93 7.98 6.65
C GLY A 35 -4.88 6.89 6.42
N GLY A 36 -5.28 5.64 6.25
CA GLY A 36 -4.38 4.51 6.02
C GLY A 36 -3.78 3.96 7.31
N LEU A 37 -3.89 2.65 7.50
CA LEU A 37 -3.37 1.88 8.64
C LEU A 37 -2.55 0.68 8.18
N THR A 38 -1.85 0.04 9.13
CA THR A 38 -1.05 -1.15 8.89
C THR A 38 -1.89 -2.28 8.26
N PRO A 39 -1.53 -2.78 7.06
CA PRO A 39 -2.22 -3.90 6.44
C PRO A 39 -1.99 -5.21 7.24
N SER A 40 -2.89 -6.18 7.08
CA SER A 40 -2.70 -7.50 7.66
C SER A 40 -1.58 -8.27 6.95
N ALA A 41 -0.94 -9.21 7.64
CA ALA A 41 0.10 -10.05 7.03
C ALA A 41 -0.43 -10.84 5.81
N GLY A 42 -1.70 -11.26 5.83
CA GLY A 42 -2.34 -11.93 4.69
C GLY A 42 -2.47 -11.02 3.47
N LEU A 43 -2.85 -9.74 3.67
CA LEU A 43 -2.89 -8.76 2.59
C LEU A 43 -1.48 -8.49 2.03
N VAL A 44 -0.47 -8.37 2.90
CA VAL A 44 0.93 -8.21 2.45
C VAL A 44 1.37 -9.40 1.60
N ALA A 45 1.10 -10.63 2.03
CA ALA A 45 1.44 -11.83 1.28
C ALA A 45 0.75 -11.87 -0.09
N ALA A 46 -0.56 -11.56 -0.13
CA ALA A 46 -1.34 -11.53 -1.36
C ALA A 46 -0.85 -10.43 -2.32
N ALA A 47 -0.59 -9.23 -1.82
CA ALA A 47 -0.06 -8.12 -2.62
C ALA A 47 1.30 -8.46 -3.22
N ARG A 48 2.23 -9.04 -2.42
CA ARG A 48 3.54 -9.49 -2.92
C ARG A 48 3.45 -10.59 -3.98
N ALA A 49 2.39 -11.39 -3.98
CA ALA A 49 2.17 -12.40 -5.02
C ALA A 49 1.54 -11.81 -6.29
N ALA A 50 0.89 -10.65 -6.20
CA ALA A 50 0.09 -10.05 -7.26
C ALA A 50 0.83 -9.03 -8.13
N THR A 51 2.02 -8.56 -7.70
CA THR A 51 2.83 -7.58 -8.44
C THR A 51 4.32 -7.76 -8.23
N ALA A 52 5.12 -7.35 -9.21
CA ALA A 52 6.57 -7.24 -9.09
C ALA A 52 7.04 -5.83 -8.67
N LEU A 53 6.13 -4.84 -8.62
CA LEU A 53 6.48 -3.49 -8.21
C LEU A 53 6.98 -3.44 -6.75
N PRO A 54 7.86 -2.50 -6.40
CA PRO A 54 8.22 -2.26 -5.01
C PRO A 54 6.98 -1.87 -4.20
N ILE A 55 6.83 -2.49 -3.02
CA ILE A 55 5.74 -2.20 -2.08
C ILE A 55 6.32 -1.54 -0.83
N MET A 56 5.81 -0.36 -0.51
CA MET A 56 5.96 0.31 0.78
C MET A 56 4.69 0.06 1.58
N MET A 57 4.78 -0.60 2.74
CA MET A 57 3.59 -0.83 3.56
C MET A 57 3.47 0.22 4.66
N MET A 58 2.23 0.64 4.92
CA MET A 58 1.94 1.50 6.06
C MET A 58 2.29 0.80 7.37
N LEU A 59 2.93 1.53 8.28
CA LEU A 59 3.15 1.12 9.67
C LEU A 59 2.51 2.14 10.60
N ARG A 60 1.20 2.00 10.76
CA ARG A 60 0.36 2.90 11.56
C ARG A 60 -0.75 2.10 12.24
N PRO A 61 -0.63 1.84 13.56
CA PRO A 61 -1.51 0.90 14.25
C PRO A 61 -2.92 1.42 14.51
N ARG A 62 -3.14 2.74 14.50
CA ARG A 62 -4.43 3.38 14.75
C ARG A 62 -4.54 4.74 14.06
N GLU A 63 -5.76 5.23 13.98
CA GLU A 63 -6.07 6.58 13.50
C GLU A 63 -5.66 7.68 14.51
N GLY A 64 -5.85 8.94 14.11
CA GLY A 64 -5.48 10.10 14.91
C GLY A 64 -3.98 10.43 14.87
N GLY A 65 -3.49 11.05 15.96
CA GLY A 65 -2.11 11.53 16.07
C GLY A 65 -1.05 10.43 16.23
N PHE A 66 0.21 10.81 16.12
CA PHE A 66 1.36 9.89 16.00
C PHE A 66 2.18 9.69 17.29
N CYS A 67 1.67 10.13 18.45
CA CYS A 67 2.27 9.82 19.75
C CYS A 67 1.79 8.43 20.22
N TYR A 68 2.67 7.45 20.19
CA TYR A 68 2.36 6.04 20.47
C TYR A 68 2.69 5.64 21.92
N THR A 69 2.09 4.54 22.39
CA THR A 69 2.35 3.89 23.69
C THR A 69 3.28 2.71 23.54
#